data_AF-A0A368FCR1-F1
#
_entry.id   AF-A0A368FCR1-F1
#
_cell.length_a   1.000
_cell.length_b   1.000
_cell.length_c   1.000
_cell.angle_alpha   90.00
_cell.angle_beta   90.00
_cell.angle_gamma   90.00
#
_symmetry.space_group_name_H-M   'P 1'
#
loop_
_entity.id
_entity.type
_entity.pdbx_description
1 polymer ?
#
loop_
_entity_poly.entity_id
_entity_poly.type
_entity_poly.pdbx_seq_one_letter_code
_entity_poly.pdbx_strand_id
1 'polypeptide(L)'
;MSLQFAKARITKTRTSVENIIDSTKGLLEPLRTPGAGEEAKEYLERRLTFVRQRLRRLNLAKKNMEEATEKLEAAFKELDGDSQRKEEESFNEYGGGATDEVIRIEELVGDLAEMEIQVLGELQTLQTQEEQREQQSHTPRRRSDQSQTSHPPLPSLQVPSFSGKTREWENFWQLFRYNIHDQPIPNVAKFN
;
A
#
# COMPACT_ATOMS: atom_id res chain seq x y z
N MET A 1 -22.30 30.53 3.67
CA MET A 1 -20.96 30.75 3.06
C MET A 1 -21.20 31.36 1.69
N SER A 2 -20.50 32.41 1.25
CA SER A 2 -20.84 33.08 -0.02
C SER A 2 -20.44 32.25 -1.25
N LEU A 3 -21.22 32.34 -2.33
CA LEU A 3 -20.97 31.67 -3.61
C LEU A 3 -19.54 31.91 -4.13
N GLN A 4 -19.05 33.15 -4.00
CA GLN A 4 -17.70 33.55 -4.38
C GLN A 4 -16.60 32.79 -3.61
N PHE A 5 -16.81 32.53 -2.32
CA PHE A 5 -15.85 31.78 -1.52
C PHE A 5 -15.77 30.31 -1.95
N ALA A 6 -16.92 29.70 -2.30
CA ALA A 6 -16.96 28.33 -2.82
C ALA A 6 -16.24 28.21 -4.17
N LYS A 7 -16.50 29.14 -5.10
CA LYS A 7 -15.81 29.22 -6.40
C LYS A 7 -14.29 29.34 -6.23
N ALA A 8 -13.82 30.27 -5.39
CA ALA A 8 -12.39 30.45 -5.13
C ALA A 8 -11.73 29.18 -4.55
N ARG A 9 -12.47 28.42 -3.72
CA ARG A 9 -11.97 27.16 -3.16
C ARG A 9 -11.86 26.07 -4.22
N ILE A 10 -12.82 25.96 -5.14
CA ILE A 10 -12.74 25.05 -6.30
C ILE A 10 -11.50 25.37 -7.15
N THR A 11 -11.30 26.65 -7.50
CA THR A 11 -10.13 27.08 -8.28
C THR A 11 -8.82 26.70 -7.58
N LYS A 12 -8.71 26.98 -6.27
CA LYS A 12 -7.52 26.65 -5.49
C LYS A 12 -7.25 25.15 -5.44
N THR A 13 -8.30 24.34 -5.22
CA THR A 13 -8.17 22.88 -5.19
C THR A 13 -7.75 22.35 -6.56
N ARG A 14 -8.31 22.87 -7.65
CA ARG A 14 -7.91 22.51 -9.02
C ARG A 14 -6.43 22.78 -9.27
N THR A 15 -5.92 23.97 -8.92
CA THR A 15 -4.48 24.26 -9.04
C THR A 15 -3.63 23.31 -8.20
N SER A 16 -4.10 22.94 -6.99
CA SER A 16 -3.40 21.96 -6.17
C SER A 16 -3.39 20.57 -6.80
N VAL A 17 -4.48 20.16 -7.46
CA VAL A 17 -4.59 18.88 -8.16
C VAL A 17 -3.60 18.84 -9.31
N GLU A 18 -3.57 19.84 -10.18
CA GLU A 18 -2.64 19.90 -11.32
C GLU A 18 -1.18 19.72 -10.90
N ASN A 19 -0.76 20.42 -9.84
CA ASN A 19 0.58 20.27 -9.27
C ASN A 19 0.85 18.86 -8.74
N ILE A 20 -0.16 18.17 -8.21
CA ILE A 20 -0.04 16.78 -7.77
C ILE A 20 0.08 15.86 -8.99
N ILE A 21 -0.75 16.04 -10.03
CA ILE A 21 -0.72 15.28 -11.28
C ILE A 21 0.67 15.34 -11.92
N ASP A 22 1.21 16.54 -12.10
CA ASP A 22 2.54 16.73 -12.70
C ASP A 22 3.63 15.97 -11.94
N SER A 23 3.58 16.03 -10.61
CA SER A 23 4.54 15.32 -9.76
C SER A 23 4.29 13.80 -9.65
N THR A 24 3.21 13.30 -10.22
CA THR A 24 2.80 11.87 -10.19
C THR A 24 3.22 11.12 -11.45
N LYS A 25 3.40 11.82 -12.59
CA LYS A 25 3.77 11.23 -13.90
C LYS A 25 4.93 10.24 -13.81
N GLY A 26 6.02 10.60 -13.12
CA GLY A 26 7.18 9.72 -12.94
C GLY A 26 6.95 8.48 -12.07
N LEU A 27 5.91 8.48 -11.22
CA LEU A 27 5.55 7.31 -10.41
C LEU A 27 4.69 6.29 -11.18
N LEU A 28 4.04 6.72 -12.27
CA LEU A 28 3.25 5.84 -13.13
C LEU A 28 4.09 5.16 -14.21
N GLU A 29 5.35 5.56 -14.39
CA GLU A 29 6.25 4.87 -15.32
C GLU A 29 6.46 3.40 -14.92
N PRO A 30 6.68 2.47 -15.86
CA PRO A 30 6.90 1.07 -15.53
C PRO A 30 8.03 0.86 -14.52
N LEU A 31 7.89 -0.14 -13.65
CA LEU A 31 8.92 -0.51 -12.68
C LEU A 31 10.19 -0.95 -13.42
N ARG A 32 11.28 -0.24 -13.16
CA ARG A 32 12.63 -0.56 -13.63
C ARG A 32 13.50 -0.66 -12.39
N THR A 33 13.59 -1.86 -11.82
CA THR A 33 14.40 -2.11 -10.63
C THR A 33 15.89 -2.01 -10.98
N PRO A 34 16.64 -1.12 -10.29
CA PRO A 34 18.08 -1.07 -10.45
C PRO A 34 18.72 -2.24 -9.69
N GLY A 35 19.53 -3.04 -10.38
CA GLY A 35 20.33 -4.09 -9.74
C GLY A 35 19.52 -5.26 -9.17
N ALA A 36 20.09 -5.97 -8.20
CA ALA A 36 19.48 -7.11 -7.53
C ALA A 36 19.73 -7.06 -6.01
N GLY A 37 18.84 -7.65 -5.21
CA GLY A 37 18.97 -7.70 -3.74
C GLY A 37 18.58 -6.38 -3.07
N GLU A 38 19.40 -5.92 -2.12
CA GLU A 38 19.09 -4.80 -1.22
C GLU A 38 18.85 -3.47 -1.95
N GLU A 39 19.60 -3.18 -3.02
CA GLU A 39 19.41 -1.95 -3.83
C GLU A 39 18.03 -1.92 -4.51
N ALA A 40 17.57 -3.07 -5.02
CA ALA A 40 16.25 -3.20 -5.62
C ALA A 40 15.15 -3.05 -4.57
N LYS A 41 15.35 -3.61 -3.38
CA LYS A 41 14.43 -3.49 -2.24
C LYS A 41 14.30 -2.05 -1.75
N GLU A 42 15.41 -1.36 -1.52
CA GLU A 42 15.41 0.05 -1.07
C GLU A 42 14.73 0.96 -2.10
N TYR A 43 15.00 0.73 -3.39
CA TYR A 43 14.32 1.43 -4.48
C TYR A 43 12.80 1.23 -4.44
N LEU A 44 12.33 -0.01 -4.29
CA LEU A 44 10.90 -0.35 -4.23
C LEU A 44 10.22 0.20 -2.97
N GLU A 45 10.86 0.12 -1.80
CA GLU A 45 10.34 0.70 -0.56
C GLU A 45 10.20 2.23 -0.65
N ARG A 46 11.20 2.90 -1.26
CA ARG A 46 11.15 4.32 -1.51
C ARG A 46 10.02 4.67 -2.49
N ARG A 47 9.87 3.89 -3.56
CA ARG A 47 8.80 4.08 -4.53
C ARG A 47 7.42 3.87 -3.92
N LEU A 48 7.24 2.83 -3.11
CA LEU A 48 6.02 2.57 -2.33
C LEU A 48 5.66 3.75 -1.43
N THR A 49 6.65 4.31 -0.74
CA THR A 49 6.46 5.48 0.12
C THR A 49 5.92 6.68 -0.66
N PHE A 50 6.49 6.96 -1.84
CA PHE A 50 6.02 8.05 -2.69
C PHE A 50 4.61 7.79 -3.24
N VAL A 51 4.32 6.58 -3.73
CA VAL A 51 2.98 6.20 -4.22
C VAL A 51 1.93 6.41 -3.12
N ARG A 52 2.16 5.90 -1.91
CA ARG A 52 1.26 6.08 -0.76
C ARG A 52 1.07 7.55 -0.39
N GLN A 53 2.15 8.33 -0.43
CA GLN A 53 2.06 9.76 -0.17
C GLN A 53 1.19 10.47 -1.21
N ARG A 54 1.31 10.10 -2.50
CA ARG A 54 0.47 10.68 -3.56
C ARG A 54 -0.98 10.27 -3.46
N LEU A 55 -1.27 8.99 -3.21
CA LEU A 55 -2.63 8.51 -2.94
C LEU A 55 -3.29 9.31 -1.81
N ARG A 56 -2.59 9.55 -0.70
CA ARG A 56 -3.13 10.36 0.41
C ARG A 56 -3.43 11.80 -0.01
N ARG A 57 -2.53 12.43 -0.77
CA ARG A 57 -2.69 13.81 -1.25
C ARG A 57 -3.84 13.95 -2.24
N LEU A 58 -3.98 13.01 -3.18
CA LEU A 58 -5.07 12.99 -4.16
C LEU A 58 -6.42 12.78 -3.47
N ASN A 59 -6.52 11.81 -2.55
CA ASN A 59 -7.75 11.59 -1.78
C ASN A 59 -8.16 12.81 -0.95
N LEU A 60 -7.19 13.51 -0.35
CA LEU A 60 -7.47 14.76 0.37
C LEU A 60 -7.94 15.88 -0.58
N ALA A 61 -7.32 15.99 -1.77
CA ALA A 61 -7.73 16.96 -2.78
C ALA A 61 -9.15 16.66 -3.30
N LYS A 62 -9.46 15.39 -3.57
CA LYS A 62 -10.79 14.91 -3.95
C LYS A 62 -11.84 15.34 -2.92
N LYS A 63 -11.64 14.98 -1.65
CA LYS A 63 -12.55 15.36 -0.56
C LYS A 63 -12.74 16.87 -0.48
N ASN A 64 -11.67 17.64 -0.58
CA ASN A 64 -11.75 19.11 -0.57
C ASN A 64 -12.53 19.67 -1.76
N MET A 65 -12.46 19.03 -2.92
CA MET A 65 -13.20 19.41 -4.11
C MET A 65 -14.68 19.09 -3.93
N GLU A 66 -15.02 17.87 -3.53
CA GLU A 66 -16.40 17.42 -3.25
C GLU A 66 -17.08 18.35 -2.23
N GLU A 67 -16.42 18.63 -1.11
CA GLU A 67 -16.94 19.57 -0.11
C GLU A 67 -17.13 20.99 -0.66
N ALA A 68 -16.26 21.44 -1.58
CA ALA A 68 -16.39 22.77 -2.18
C ALA A 68 -17.55 22.82 -3.17
N THR A 69 -17.77 21.75 -3.94
CA THR A 69 -18.91 21.58 -4.85
C THR A 69 -20.22 21.53 -4.09
N GLU A 70 -20.31 20.75 -3.00
CA GLU A 70 -21.49 20.71 -2.13
C GLU A 70 -21.83 22.10 -1.56
N LYS A 71 -20.81 22.84 -1.12
CA LYS A 71 -20.98 24.21 -0.60
C LYS A 71 -21.37 25.20 -1.69
N LEU A 72 -20.89 25.01 -2.93
CA LEU A 72 -21.30 25.81 -4.08
C LEU A 72 -22.79 25.58 -4.39
N GLU A 73 -23.22 24.31 -4.43
CA GLU A 73 -24.60 23.93 -4.68
C GLU A 73 -25.56 24.44 -3.60
N ALA A 74 -25.19 24.29 -2.33
CA ALA A 74 -25.96 24.84 -1.21
C ALA A 74 -26.08 26.37 -1.30
N ALA A 75 -24.97 27.07 -1.54
CA ALA A 75 -24.98 28.53 -1.66
C ALA A 75 -25.79 29.02 -2.87
N PHE A 76 -25.78 28.28 -3.98
CA PHE A 76 -26.59 28.61 -5.15
C PHE A 76 -28.10 28.43 -4.89
N LYS A 77 -28.48 27.36 -4.18
CA LYS A 77 -29.88 27.11 -3.80
C LYS A 77 -30.46 28.16 -2.85
N GLU A 78 -29.63 28.81 -2.05
CA GLU A 78 -30.03 29.88 -1.12
C GLU A 78 -30.26 31.25 -1.79
N LEU A 79 -29.83 31.44 -3.04
CA LEU A 79 -30.02 32.68 -3.77
C LEU A 79 -31.49 32.90 -4.17
N ASP A 80 -31.90 34.16 -4.29
CA ASP A 80 -33.20 34.51 -4.88
C ASP A 80 -33.22 34.22 -6.39
N GLY A 81 -34.42 34.12 -6.97
CA GLY A 81 -34.58 33.69 -8.37
C GLY A 81 -33.89 34.60 -9.41
N ASP A 82 -33.78 35.90 -9.16
CA ASP A 82 -33.10 36.83 -10.08
C ASP A 82 -31.57 36.66 -9.97
N SER A 83 -31.06 36.45 -8.75
CA SER A 83 -29.65 36.15 -8.52
C SER A 83 -29.24 34.77 -9.06
N GLN A 84 -30.09 33.75 -8.93
CA GLN A 84 -29.83 32.42 -9.51
C GLN A 84 -29.68 32.48 -11.02
N ARG A 85 -30.60 33.15 -11.73
CA ARG A 85 -30.52 33.30 -13.19
C ARG A 85 -29.24 33.98 -13.66
N LYS A 86 -28.74 34.95 -12.88
CA LYS A 86 -27.49 35.66 -13.19
C LYS A 86 -26.26 34.78 -12.96
N GLU A 87 -26.31 33.90 -11.97
CA GLU A 87 -25.18 33.06 -11.56
C GLU A 87 -25.21 31.65 -12.19
N GLU A 88 -26.28 31.26 -12.88
CA GLU A 88 -26.53 29.90 -13.40
C GLU A 88 -25.41 29.39 -14.32
N GLU A 89 -24.96 30.21 -15.27
CA GLU A 89 -23.86 29.84 -16.17
C GLU A 89 -22.56 29.59 -15.39
N SER A 90 -22.24 30.48 -14.46
CA SER A 90 -21.04 30.34 -13.63
C SER A 90 -21.16 29.18 -12.64
N PHE A 91 -22.35 28.91 -12.11
CA PHE A 91 -22.59 27.73 -11.29
C PHE A 91 -22.32 26.43 -12.08
N ASN A 92 -22.85 26.34 -13.30
CA ASN A 92 -22.66 25.18 -14.16
C ASN A 92 -21.19 25.00 -14.58
N GLU A 93 -20.48 26.09 -14.88
CA GLU A 93 -19.06 26.06 -15.22
C GLU A 93 -18.21 25.50 -14.07
N TYR A 94 -18.37 26.06 -12.87
CA TYR A 94 -17.59 25.66 -11.70
C TYR A 94 -18.00 24.28 -11.17
N GLY A 95 -19.31 23.98 -11.16
CA GLY A 95 -19.84 22.69 -10.72
C GLY A 95 -19.46 21.57 -11.68
N GLY A 96 -19.71 21.74 -12.98
CA GLY A 96 -19.31 20.77 -14.00
C GLY A 96 -17.80 20.56 -14.04
N GLY A 97 -17.04 21.65 -14.03
CA GLY A 97 -15.59 21.58 -14.00
C GLY A 97 -15.01 20.90 -12.74
N ALA A 98 -15.66 21.04 -11.59
CA ALA A 98 -15.26 20.35 -10.36
C ALA A 98 -15.57 18.85 -10.43
N THR A 99 -16.72 18.46 -10.98
CA THR A 99 -17.07 17.05 -11.21
C THR A 99 -16.08 16.38 -12.15
N ASP A 100 -15.73 17.02 -13.27
CA ASP A 100 -14.73 16.51 -14.21
C ASP A 100 -13.36 16.34 -13.53
N GLU A 101 -13.00 17.25 -12.63
CA GLU A 101 -11.75 17.15 -11.86
C GLU A 101 -11.77 15.99 -10.87
N VAL A 102 -12.90 15.75 -10.21
CA VAL A 102 -13.07 14.60 -9.31
C VAL A 102 -12.86 13.29 -10.06
N ILE A 103 -13.46 13.15 -11.26
CA ILE A 103 -13.28 11.97 -12.11
C ILE A 103 -11.79 11.79 -12.47
N ARG A 104 -11.10 12.85 -12.90
CA ARG A 104 -9.65 12.79 -13.18
C ARG A 104 -8.83 12.33 -11.97
N ILE A 105 -9.18 12.82 -10.77
CA ILE A 105 -8.50 12.41 -9.53
C ILE A 105 -8.75 10.92 -9.24
N GLU A 106 -9.98 10.43 -9.45
CA GLU A 106 -10.33 9.02 -9.24
C GLU A 106 -9.56 8.09 -10.17
N GLU A 107 -9.47 8.42 -11.46
CA GLU A 107 -8.68 7.67 -12.44
C GLU A 107 -7.22 7.55 -11.99
N LEU A 108 -6.59 8.67 -11.61
CA LEU A 108 -5.21 8.68 -11.13
C LEU A 108 -5.01 7.94 -9.80
N VAL A 109 -6.00 7.96 -8.92
CA VAL A 109 -5.98 7.16 -7.69
C VAL A 109 -6.03 5.67 -8.04
N GLY A 110 -6.82 5.27 -9.04
CA GLY A 110 -6.83 3.91 -9.58
C GLY A 110 -5.47 3.49 -10.08
N ASP A 111 -4.87 4.28 -10.98
CA ASP A 111 -3.55 3.99 -11.56
C ASP A 111 -2.46 3.87 -10.48
N LEU A 112 -2.47 4.75 -9.47
CA LEU A 112 -1.51 4.69 -8.37
C LEU A 112 -1.76 3.52 -7.42
N ALA A 113 -3.01 3.10 -7.22
CA ALA A 113 -3.32 1.92 -6.44
C ALA A 113 -2.82 0.65 -7.15
N GLU A 114 -2.95 0.58 -8.48
CA GLU A 114 -2.37 -0.50 -9.26
C GLU A 114 -0.84 -0.52 -9.17
N MET A 115 -0.19 0.65 -9.26
CA MET A 115 1.25 0.79 -9.04
C MET A 115 1.67 0.35 -7.62
N GLU A 116 0.88 0.67 -6.59
CA GLU A 116 1.14 0.19 -5.22
C GLU A 116 1.11 -1.35 -5.17
N ILE A 117 0.11 -1.98 -5.79
CA ILE A 117 0.00 -3.44 -5.86
C ILE A 117 1.21 -4.04 -6.57
N GLN A 118 1.65 -3.46 -7.70
CA GLN A 118 2.82 -3.92 -8.44
C GLN A 118 4.10 -3.87 -7.59
N VAL A 119 4.35 -2.73 -6.93
CA VAL A 119 5.52 -2.55 -6.06
C VAL A 119 5.52 -3.55 -4.89
N LEU A 120 4.36 -3.76 -4.26
CA LEU A 120 4.23 -4.74 -3.18
C LEU A 120 4.47 -6.17 -3.66
N GLY A 121 3.98 -6.53 -4.85
CA GLY A 121 4.22 -7.83 -5.46
C GLY A 121 5.71 -8.08 -5.75
N GLU A 122 6.43 -7.07 -6.25
CA GLU A 122 7.88 -7.17 -6.46
C GLU A 122 8.64 -7.31 -5.14
N LEU A 123 8.28 -6.54 -4.10
CA LEU A 123 8.88 -6.68 -2.77
C LEU A 123 8.68 -8.07 -2.19
N GLN A 124 7.48 -8.63 -2.31
CA GLN A 124 7.19 -10.00 -1.86
C GLN A 124 8.00 -11.05 -2.64
N THR A 125 8.18 -10.82 -3.95
CA THR A 125 8.98 -11.70 -4.82
C THR A 125 10.45 -11.71 -4.40
N LEU A 126 11.02 -10.53 -4.09
CA LEU A 126 12.39 -10.41 -3.59
C LEU A 126 12.57 -11.14 -2.25
N GLN A 127 11.65 -10.96 -1.30
CA GLN A 127 11.68 -11.65 -0.01
C GLN A 127 11.65 -13.17 -0.19
N THR A 128 10.76 -13.68 -1.04
CA THR A 128 10.66 -15.12 -1.31
C THR A 128 11.94 -15.68 -1.94
N GLN A 129 12.59 -14.91 -2.83
CA GLN A 129 13.86 -15.31 -3.45
C GLN A 129 15.03 -15.34 -2.46
N GLU A 130 15.08 -14.38 -1.54
CA GLU A 130 16.09 -14.35 -0.47
C GLU A 130 15.94 -15.57 0.46
N GLU A 131 14.72 -15.86 0.91
CA GLU A 131 14.42 -17.04 1.74
C GLU A 131 14.80 -18.36 1.04
N GLN A 132 14.56 -18.48 -0.27
CA GLN A 132 14.94 -19.66 -1.05
C GLN A 132 16.46 -19.78 -1.21
N ARG A 133 17.17 -18.66 -1.40
CA ARG A 133 18.65 -18.66 -1.48
C ARG A 133 19.26 -19.10 -0.15
N GLU A 134 18.79 -18.57 0.96
CA GLU A 134 19.25 -18.92 2.30
C GLU A 134 19.06 -20.41 2.58
N GLN A 135 17.90 -20.97 2.23
CA GLN A 135 17.60 -22.40 2.36
C GLN A 135 18.51 -23.29 1.49
N GLN A 136 18.87 -22.86 0.27
CA GLN A 136 19.79 -23.61 -0.59
C GLN A 136 21.23 -23.58 -0.07
N SER A 137 21.70 -22.45 0.47
CA SER A 137 23.04 -22.34 1.08
C SER A 137 23.22 -23.15 2.37
N HIS A 138 22.12 -23.57 3.01
CA HIS A 138 22.15 -24.39 4.22
C HIS A 138 21.99 -25.90 4.00
N THR A 139 22.07 -26.40 2.75
CA THR A 139 22.19 -27.86 2.55
C THR A 139 23.58 -28.35 3.03
N PRO A 140 23.69 -29.13 4.11
CA PRO A 140 24.95 -29.77 4.44
C PRO A 140 25.20 -30.79 3.33
N ARG A 141 26.36 -30.70 2.69
CA ARG A 141 26.88 -31.70 1.77
C ARG A 141 26.78 -33.07 2.45
N ARG A 142 25.74 -33.85 2.12
CA ARG A 142 25.52 -35.21 2.63
C ARG A 142 26.76 -36.04 2.29
N ARG A 143 27.65 -36.21 3.28
CA ARG A 143 28.56 -37.34 3.29
C ARG A 143 27.68 -38.56 3.48
N SER A 144 27.76 -39.45 2.50
CA SER A 144 27.37 -40.83 2.61
C SER A 144 27.97 -41.43 3.88
N ASP A 145 27.13 -41.81 4.85
CA ASP A 145 27.31 -43.10 5.50
C ASP A 145 26.04 -43.56 6.21
N GLN A 146 25.81 -44.86 6.08
CA GLN A 146 24.73 -45.63 6.71
C GLN A 146 24.88 -45.62 8.23
N SER A 147 23.76 -45.58 8.96
CA SER A 147 23.34 -46.61 9.93
C SER A 147 22.40 -46.10 11.05
N GLN A 148 21.35 -46.90 11.26
CA GLN A 148 20.57 -47.14 12.48
C GLN A 148 19.71 -46.04 13.11
N THR A 149 18.41 -46.37 13.16
CA THR A 149 17.30 -45.67 13.78
C THR A 149 17.32 -45.80 15.30
N SER A 150 17.76 -44.76 15.99
CA SER A 150 17.31 -44.46 17.36
C SER A 150 17.26 -42.94 17.51
N HIS A 151 16.11 -42.34 17.27
CA HIS A 151 15.94 -40.90 17.48
C HIS A 151 15.86 -40.63 18.99
N PRO A 152 16.68 -39.71 19.54
CA PRO A 152 16.53 -39.30 20.94
C PRO A 152 15.16 -38.64 21.15
N PRO A 153 14.54 -38.81 22.34
CA PRO A 153 13.25 -38.20 22.63
C PRO A 153 13.34 -36.67 22.50
N LEU A 154 12.37 -36.09 21.81
CA LEU A 154 12.28 -34.64 21.61
C LEU A 154 12.18 -33.94 22.97
N PRO A 155 12.83 -32.78 23.16
CA PRO A 155 12.66 -31.99 24.37
C PRO A 155 11.20 -31.56 24.51
N SER A 156 10.63 -31.77 25.70
CA SER A 156 9.27 -31.32 26.03
C SER A 156 9.21 -29.79 25.97
N LEU A 157 8.47 -29.24 24.99
CA LEU A 157 8.21 -27.81 24.93
C LEU A 157 7.15 -27.44 25.95
N GLN A 158 7.52 -26.56 26.88
CA GLN A 158 6.56 -25.83 27.68
C GLN A 158 5.92 -24.76 26.80
N VAL A 159 4.58 -24.69 26.80
CA VAL A 159 3.85 -23.65 26.08
C VAL A 159 4.23 -22.29 26.70
N PRO A 160 4.87 -21.38 25.95
CA PRO A 160 5.25 -20.08 26.49
C PRO A 160 4.01 -19.24 26.77
N SER A 161 4.02 -18.48 27.87
CA SER A 161 3.05 -17.40 28.07
C SER A 161 3.50 -16.16 27.30
N PHE A 162 2.64 -15.66 26.41
CA PHE A 162 2.93 -14.48 25.60
C PHE A 162 2.43 -13.22 26.29
N SER A 163 3.24 -12.16 26.28
CA SER A 163 2.85 -10.85 26.84
C SER A 163 2.00 -10.01 25.87
N GLY A 164 1.74 -10.54 24.67
CA GLY A 164 1.03 -9.87 23.58
C GLY A 164 1.92 -9.08 22.61
N LYS A 165 3.24 -9.12 22.77
CA LYS A 165 4.19 -8.49 21.84
C LYS A 165 4.42 -9.36 20.61
N THR A 166 4.20 -8.82 19.41
CA THR A 166 4.33 -9.55 18.13
C THR A 166 5.72 -10.17 17.91
N ARG A 167 6.78 -9.55 18.42
CA ARG A 167 8.16 -10.08 18.30
C ARG A 167 8.40 -11.36 19.11
N GLU A 168 7.62 -11.61 20.16
CA GLU A 168 7.73 -12.83 20.97
C GLU A 168 7.17 -14.04 20.22
N TRP A 169 6.10 -13.82 19.43
CA TRP A 169 5.54 -14.84 18.54
C TRP A 169 6.52 -15.24 17.44
N GLU A 170 7.16 -14.26 16.80
CA GLU A 170 8.13 -14.53 15.72
C GLU A 170 9.32 -15.35 16.23
N ASN A 171 9.87 -15.00 17.39
CA ASN A 171 10.98 -15.74 18.00
C ASN A 171 10.56 -17.17 18.41
N PHE A 172 9.38 -17.32 19.01
CA PHE A 172 8.84 -18.65 19.32
C PHE A 172 8.62 -19.50 18.06
N TRP A 173 8.04 -18.91 17.01
CA TRP A 173 7.74 -19.61 15.77
C TRP A 173 9.01 -20.10 15.08
N GLN A 174 10.07 -19.28 15.07
CA GLN A 174 11.38 -19.68 14.55
C GLN A 174 11.98 -20.86 15.33
N LEU A 175 11.90 -20.83 16.66
CA LEU A 175 12.37 -21.93 17.51
C LEU A 175 11.53 -23.20 17.32
N PHE A 176 10.20 -23.11 17.26
CA PHE A 176 9.31 -24.24 17.00
C PHE A 176 9.57 -24.85 15.63
N ARG A 177 9.73 -24.01 14.62
CA ARG A 177 9.97 -24.43 13.25
C ARG A 177 11.30 -25.18 13.14
N TYR A 178 12.38 -24.63 13.70
CA TYR A 178 13.69 -25.28 13.70
C TYR A 178 13.72 -26.60 14.47
N ASN A 179 13.11 -26.64 15.67
CA ASN A 179 13.21 -27.79 16.55
C ASN A 179 12.17 -28.89 16.29
N ILE A 180 11.07 -28.60 15.58
CA ILE A 180 9.99 -29.57 15.33
C ILE A 180 9.60 -29.64 13.86
N HIS A 181 9.27 -28.51 13.23
CA HIS A 181 8.69 -28.52 11.89
C HIS A 181 9.70 -29.00 10.83
N ASP A 182 10.91 -28.45 10.86
CA ASP A 182 11.95 -28.67 9.86
C ASP A 182 12.85 -29.88 10.21
N GLN A 183 12.62 -30.52 11.36
CA GLN A 183 13.31 -31.76 11.69
C GLN A 183 12.94 -32.87 10.69
N PRO A 184 13.92 -33.66 10.20
CA PRO A 184 13.70 -34.74 9.24
C PRO A 184 13.12 -35.99 9.91
N ILE A 185 12.11 -35.80 10.75
CA ILE A 185 11.35 -36.85 11.43
C ILE A 185 9.95 -36.95 10.79
N PRO A 186 9.41 -38.17 10.59
CA PRO A 186 8.08 -38.35 10.02
C PRO A 186 7.01 -37.62 10.83
N ASN A 187 6.01 -37.02 10.18
CA ASN A 187 4.97 -36.24 10.86
C ASN A 187 4.27 -37.02 11.98
N VAL A 188 4.04 -38.33 11.80
CA VAL A 188 3.44 -39.20 12.82
C VAL A 188 4.28 -39.29 14.10
N ALA A 189 5.62 -39.23 13.99
CA ALA A 189 6.52 -39.24 15.14
C ALA A 189 6.57 -37.90 15.90
N LYS A 190 6.00 -36.82 15.34
CA LYS A 190 5.91 -35.49 15.99
C LYS A 190 4.73 -35.39 16.96
N PHE A 191 3.79 -36.35 16.95
CA PHE A 191 2.56 -36.35 17.75
C PHE A 191 2.57 -37.31 18.94
N ASN A 192 3.71 -37.99 19.20
CA ASN A 192 3.88 -38.89 20.35
C ASN A 192 4.32 -38.13 21.60
#